data_AF-A0A504JRD4-F1
#
_entry.id   AF-A0A504JRD4-F1
#
_cell.length_a   1.000
_cell.length_b   1.000
_cell.length_c   1.000
_cell.angle_alpha   90.00
_cell.angle_beta   90.00
_cell.angle_gamma   90.00
#
_symmetry.space_group_name_H-M   'P 1'
#
loop_
_entity.id
_entity.type
_entity.pdbx_description
1 polymer ?
#
loop_
_entity_poly.entity_id
_entity_poly.type
_entity_poly.pdbx_seq_one_letter_code
_entity_poly.pdbx_strand_id
1 'polypeptide(L)'
;MKKELIVLKKDALIEINNDTNAALSTTTIDEILHCFSNPNKKAIVVLNSLMILEDTWNQEWPKDNTFQDIFYKLNEYLNNHLAKDDLKDYINVKQTYIQNRIAEGKFSAGYAGLALIRAAIEIINEDYNSKDQTDPDQWSSLYIGSLSYNLGAEDLSKINREKNKEFWLHFLEALDKDKISFSYDIPKEKEKEKDNTITQRTQEKLWKSKEEIAQRINNLISKYYSELANDDENNNLHIEVYVLNNGVSFLGYYNNEKIDSKRLFFINREIKAKELCLDIRKSMYNIEPKEGSWFRMSLTIDNDQKKTVKFSYDQFFDFFNLWRDKSDFYEDFVQFPREENFTPNWLKDILVHNKPKNDLV
;
A
#
# COMPACT_ATOMS: atom_id res chain seq x y z
N MET A 1 15.95 -25.00 -24.74
CA MET A 1 15.07 -23.80 -24.71
C MET A 1 13.91 -23.84 -25.71
N LYS A 2 13.90 -23.20 -26.91
CA LYS A 2 12.65 -23.10 -27.72
C LYS A 2 11.98 -24.44 -28.08
N LYS A 3 12.74 -25.47 -28.49
CA LYS A 3 12.17 -26.79 -28.83
C LYS A 3 11.65 -27.55 -27.60
N GLU A 4 12.33 -27.40 -26.48
CA GLU A 4 12.03 -28.05 -25.20
C GLU A 4 10.79 -27.43 -24.54
N LEU A 5 10.69 -26.10 -24.52
CA LEU A 5 9.51 -25.38 -24.04
C LEU A 5 8.25 -25.72 -24.87
N ILE A 6 8.39 -25.94 -26.19
CA ILE A 6 7.27 -26.38 -27.04
C ILE A 6 6.78 -27.77 -26.64
N VAL A 7 7.68 -28.68 -26.26
CA VAL A 7 7.31 -30.02 -25.80
C VAL A 7 6.61 -29.93 -24.45
N LEU A 8 7.21 -29.24 -23.48
CA LEU A 8 6.62 -29.05 -22.14
C LEU A 8 5.26 -28.35 -22.18
N LYS A 9 5.07 -27.35 -23.07
CA LYS A 9 3.75 -26.69 -23.26
C LYS A 9 2.68 -27.65 -23.80
N LYS A 10 3.07 -28.61 -24.64
CA LYS A 10 2.15 -29.66 -25.12
C LYS A 10 1.83 -30.66 -24.02
N ASP A 11 2.84 -31.09 -23.27
CA ASP A 11 2.67 -32.05 -22.17
C ASP A 11 1.79 -31.45 -21.06
N ALA A 12 2.03 -30.19 -20.69
CA ALA A 12 1.17 -29.42 -19.78
C ALA A 12 -0.28 -29.33 -20.27
N LEU A 13 -0.49 -29.10 -21.57
CA LEU A 13 -1.85 -29.07 -22.15
C LEU A 13 -2.53 -30.44 -22.07
N ILE A 14 -1.79 -31.54 -22.28
CA ILE A 14 -2.31 -32.90 -22.13
C ILE A 14 -2.69 -33.15 -20.67
N GLU A 15 -1.84 -32.76 -19.73
CA GLU A 15 -2.06 -32.88 -18.29
C GLU A 15 -3.33 -32.15 -17.84
N ILE A 16 -3.46 -30.85 -18.17
CA ILE A 16 -4.64 -30.02 -17.86
C ILE A 16 -5.93 -30.65 -18.42
N ASN A 17 -5.88 -31.24 -19.62
CA ASN A 17 -7.07 -31.84 -20.22
C ASN A 17 -7.47 -33.18 -19.58
N ASN A 18 -6.51 -33.95 -19.07
CA ASN A 18 -6.73 -35.27 -18.50
C ASN A 18 -6.97 -35.25 -16.99
N ASP A 19 -6.48 -34.22 -16.29
CA ASP A 19 -6.68 -34.08 -14.85
C ASP A 19 -8.17 -33.84 -14.50
N THR A 20 -8.58 -34.40 -13.37
CA THR A 20 -9.99 -34.33 -12.91
C THR A 20 -10.40 -32.90 -12.59
N ASN A 21 -9.49 -32.11 -12.02
CA ASN A 21 -9.68 -30.71 -11.69
C ASN A 21 -9.04 -29.77 -12.71
N ALA A 22 -8.53 -30.30 -13.82
CA ALA A 22 -7.73 -29.57 -14.79
C ALA A 22 -6.52 -28.83 -14.17
N ALA A 23 -5.95 -29.39 -13.09
CA ALA A 23 -4.77 -28.86 -12.43
C ALA A 23 -3.50 -29.16 -13.22
N LEU A 24 -2.49 -28.33 -13.00
CA LEU A 24 -1.13 -28.54 -13.49
C LEU A 24 -0.23 -28.86 -12.29
N SER A 25 0.56 -29.93 -12.39
CA SER A 25 1.43 -30.38 -11.31
C SER A 25 2.60 -29.43 -11.07
N THR A 26 3.07 -29.41 -9.83
CA THR A 26 4.28 -28.67 -9.41
C THR A 26 5.49 -29.05 -10.25
N THR A 27 5.67 -30.34 -10.53
CA THR A 27 6.77 -30.84 -11.38
C THR A 27 6.74 -30.22 -12.77
N THR A 28 5.59 -30.23 -13.45
CA THR A 28 5.48 -29.63 -14.78
C THR A 28 5.71 -28.11 -14.76
N ILE A 29 5.19 -27.41 -13.74
CA ILE A 29 5.41 -25.96 -13.55
C ILE A 29 6.91 -25.67 -13.38
N ASP A 30 7.57 -26.41 -12.50
CA ASP A 30 8.99 -26.24 -12.21
C ASP A 30 9.81 -26.50 -13.48
N GLU A 31 9.57 -27.58 -14.22
CA GLU A 31 10.26 -27.89 -15.47
C GLU A 31 10.11 -26.78 -16.53
N ILE A 32 8.90 -26.23 -16.65
CA ILE A 32 8.62 -25.10 -17.54
C ILE A 32 9.40 -23.85 -17.10
N LEU A 33 9.37 -23.50 -15.82
CA LEU A 33 10.07 -22.30 -15.31
C LEU A 33 11.59 -22.46 -15.39
N HIS A 34 12.12 -23.67 -15.22
CA HIS A 34 13.55 -23.98 -15.36
C HIS A 34 14.08 -23.83 -16.79
N CYS A 35 13.21 -23.87 -17.81
CA CYS A 35 13.60 -23.56 -19.18
C CYS A 35 14.11 -22.12 -19.36
N PHE A 36 13.74 -21.21 -18.46
CA PHE A 36 14.18 -19.82 -18.51
C PHE A 36 15.40 -19.61 -17.60
N SER A 37 16.56 -19.33 -18.19
CA SER A 37 17.78 -19.03 -17.43
C SER A 37 17.80 -17.62 -16.82
N ASN A 38 16.96 -16.72 -17.32
CA ASN A 38 16.85 -15.35 -16.83
C ASN A 38 15.79 -15.26 -15.71
N PRO A 39 16.16 -14.90 -14.46
CA PRO A 39 15.23 -14.73 -13.35
C PRO A 39 14.10 -13.73 -13.66
N ASN A 40 14.38 -12.65 -14.39
CA ASN A 40 13.38 -11.66 -14.77
C ASN A 40 12.35 -12.24 -15.74
N LYS A 41 12.75 -13.17 -16.62
CA LYS A 41 11.80 -13.85 -17.51
C LYS A 41 10.87 -14.77 -16.73
N LYS A 42 11.37 -15.47 -15.71
CA LYS A 42 10.52 -16.25 -14.78
C LYS A 42 9.52 -15.34 -14.07
N ALA A 43 9.99 -14.21 -13.53
CA ALA A 43 9.14 -13.22 -12.89
C ALA A 43 8.04 -12.71 -13.82
N ILE A 44 8.38 -12.36 -15.06
CA ILE A 44 7.42 -11.88 -16.06
C ILE A 44 6.35 -12.93 -16.36
N VAL A 45 6.72 -14.21 -16.48
CA VAL A 45 5.77 -15.31 -16.69
C VAL A 45 4.81 -15.43 -15.51
N VAL A 46 5.35 -15.49 -14.29
CA VAL A 46 4.54 -15.60 -13.06
C VAL A 46 3.58 -14.43 -12.94
N LEU A 47 4.07 -13.20 -13.08
CA LEU A 47 3.26 -11.99 -12.95
C LEU A 47 2.19 -11.89 -14.04
N ASN A 48 2.50 -12.19 -15.30
CA ASN A 48 1.46 -12.23 -16.35
C ASN A 48 0.38 -13.27 -16.04
N SER A 49 0.75 -14.41 -15.45
CA SER A 49 -0.18 -15.47 -15.08
C SER A 49 -1.14 -15.03 -13.96
N LEU A 50 -0.66 -14.26 -12.99
CA LEU A 50 -1.46 -13.78 -11.86
C LEU A 50 -2.35 -12.57 -12.20
N MET A 51 -2.09 -11.89 -13.32
CA MET A 51 -2.82 -10.68 -13.68
C MET A 51 -4.30 -10.92 -13.99
N ILE A 52 -4.66 -12.15 -14.38
CA ILE A 52 -6.07 -12.55 -14.55
C ILE A 52 -6.88 -12.42 -13.25
N LEU A 53 -6.22 -12.32 -12.10
CA LEU A 53 -6.86 -12.17 -10.79
C LEU A 53 -7.24 -10.72 -10.47
N GLU A 54 -6.87 -9.74 -11.31
CA GLU A 54 -7.24 -8.34 -11.10
C GLU A 54 -8.75 -8.15 -10.99
N ASP A 55 -9.52 -8.78 -11.88
CA ASP A 55 -10.98 -8.72 -11.85
C ASP A 55 -11.54 -9.35 -10.57
N THR A 56 -10.91 -10.43 -10.08
CA THR A 56 -11.30 -11.09 -8.83
C THR A 56 -11.13 -10.13 -7.64
N TRP A 57 -10.02 -9.40 -7.61
CA TRP A 57 -9.77 -8.37 -6.61
C TRP A 57 -10.78 -7.21 -6.72
N ASN A 58 -10.94 -6.65 -7.92
CA ASN A 58 -11.78 -5.48 -8.15
C ASN A 58 -13.27 -5.75 -7.93
N GLN A 59 -13.75 -6.99 -8.12
CA GLN A 59 -15.13 -7.37 -7.82
C GLN A 59 -15.45 -7.24 -6.33
N GLU A 60 -14.52 -7.64 -5.46
CA GLU A 60 -14.70 -7.55 -4.01
C GLU A 60 -14.32 -6.16 -3.47
N TRP A 61 -13.27 -5.55 -4.02
CA TRP A 61 -12.73 -4.27 -3.56
C TRP A 61 -12.47 -3.28 -4.70
N PRO A 62 -13.51 -2.76 -5.37
CA PRO A 62 -13.39 -1.94 -6.59
C PRO A 62 -12.70 -0.59 -6.39
N LYS A 63 -12.56 -0.13 -5.14
CA LYS A 63 -11.89 1.14 -4.77
C LYS A 63 -10.50 0.92 -4.16
N ASP A 64 -10.03 -0.32 -4.09
CA ASP A 64 -8.75 -0.68 -3.49
C ASP A 64 -7.74 -1.05 -4.58
N ASN A 65 -6.74 -0.18 -4.78
CA ASN A 65 -5.72 -0.40 -5.81
C ASN A 65 -4.56 -1.29 -5.33
N THR A 66 -4.64 -1.91 -4.16
CA THR A 66 -3.50 -2.65 -3.58
C THR A 66 -2.96 -3.74 -4.51
N PHE A 67 -3.84 -4.44 -5.23
CA PHE A 67 -3.43 -5.45 -6.20
C PHE A 67 -2.57 -4.84 -7.32
N GLN A 68 -3.05 -3.75 -7.91
CA GLN A 68 -2.36 -2.99 -8.94
C GLN A 68 -1.06 -2.36 -8.43
N ASP A 69 -1.06 -1.83 -7.21
CA ASP A 69 0.12 -1.20 -6.62
C ASP A 69 1.23 -2.21 -6.35
N ILE A 70 0.91 -3.44 -5.93
CA ILE A 70 1.90 -4.51 -5.78
C ILE A 70 2.48 -4.88 -7.14
N PHE A 71 1.65 -5.03 -8.17
CA PHE A 71 2.12 -5.26 -9.55
C PHE A 71 3.05 -4.15 -10.03
N TYR A 72 2.69 -2.89 -9.79
CA TYR A 72 3.50 -1.74 -10.15
C TYR A 72 4.87 -1.78 -9.45
N LYS A 73 4.90 -2.03 -8.14
CA LYS A 73 6.17 -2.13 -7.38
C LYS A 73 7.06 -3.28 -7.85
N LEU A 74 6.46 -4.42 -8.20
CA LEU A 74 7.20 -5.55 -8.79
C LEU A 74 7.74 -5.21 -10.17
N ASN A 75 6.98 -4.49 -11.00
CA ASN A 75 7.47 -4.01 -12.28
C ASN A 75 8.63 -3.01 -12.11
N GLU A 76 8.54 -2.07 -11.18
CA GLU A 76 9.64 -1.13 -10.90
C GLU A 76 10.91 -1.86 -10.43
N TYR A 77 10.76 -2.87 -9.57
CA TYR A 77 11.88 -3.73 -9.15
C TYR A 77 12.52 -4.46 -10.32
N LEU A 78 11.73 -5.11 -11.19
CA LEU A 78 12.24 -5.84 -12.35
C LEU A 78 12.92 -4.93 -13.39
N ASN A 79 12.56 -3.64 -13.44
CA ASN A 79 13.20 -2.63 -14.28
C ASN A 79 14.35 -1.88 -13.57
N ASN A 80 14.77 -2.31 -12.37
CA ASN A 80 15.83 -1.70 -11.56
C ASN A 80 15.53 -0.25 -11.12
N HIS A 81 14.26 0.13 -11.01
CA HIS A 81 13.83 1.43 -10.47
C HIS A 81 13.48 1.38 -8.98
N LEU A 82 13.53 0.20 -8.36
CA LEU A 82 13.25 -0.02 -6.94
C LEU A 82 14.30 -0.94 -6.33
N ALA A 83 14.85 -0.58 -5.17
CA ALA A 83 15.80 -1.43 -4.47
C ALA A 83 15.11 -2.66 -3.85
N LYS A 84 15.88 -3.75 -3.69
CA LYS A 84 15.41 -5.00 -3.09
C LYS A 84 14.84 -4.81 -1.68
N ASP A 85 15.54 -4.04 -0.85
CA ASP A 85 15.11 -3.81 0.54
C ASP A 85 13.82 -2.96 0.60
N ASP A 86 13.67 -1.97 -0.28
CA ASP A 86 12.45 -1.17 -0.38
C ASP A 86 11.25 -2.02 -0.82
N LEU A 87 11.44 -2.92 -1.79
CA LEU A 87 10.40 -3.85 -2.21
C LEU A 87 10.04 -4.78 -1.04
N LYS A 88 11.04 -5.32 -0.34
CA LYS A 88 10.82 -6.24 0.79
C LYS A 88 10.01 -5.57 1.90
N ASP A 89 10.35 -4.35 2.28
CA ASP A 89 9.63 -3.59 3.29
C ASP A 89 8.18 -3.29 2.85
N TYR A 90 7.99 -2.90 1.59
CA TYR A 90 6.65 -2.69 1.02
C TYR A 90 5.80 -3.96 1.07
N ILE A 91 6.37 -5.11 0.69
CA ILE A 91 5.68 -6.40 0.66
C ILE A 91 5.33 -6.89 2.07
N ASN A 92 6.21 -6.70 3.06
CA ASN A 92 5.90 -7.05 4.46
C ASN A 92 4.66 -6.30 5.00
N VAL A 93 4.55 -5.01 4.68
CA VAL A 93 3.39 -4.20 5.06
C VAL A 93 2.12 -4.71 4.34
N LYS A 94 2.21 -4.96 3.03
CA LYS A 94 1.07 -5.45 2.24
C LYS A 94 0.64 -6.87 2.62
N GLN A 95 1.56 -7.72 3.05
CA GLN A 95 1.25 -9.06 3.56
C GLN A 95 0.30 -9.00 4.76
N THR A 96 0.60 -8.13 5.73
CA THR A 96 -0.26 -7.94 6.91
C THR A 96 -1.66 -7.46 6.50
N TYR A 97 -1.72 -6.50 5.58
CA TYR A 97 -2.98 -5.99 5.03
C TYR A 97 -3.83 -7.10 4.38
N ILE A 98 -3.22 -7.91 3.51
CA ILE A 98 -3.90 -9.00 2.81
C ILE A 98 -4.36 -10.09 3.78
N GLN A 99 -3.55 -10.43 4.79
CA GLN A 99 -3.94 -11.40 5.82
C GLN A 99 -5.17 -10.94 6.60
N ASN A 100 -5.27 -9.65 6.94
CA ASN A 100 -6.46 -9.09 7.57
C ASN A 100 -7.69 -9.19 6.65
N ARG A 101 -7.53 -8.94 5.35
CA ARG A 101 -8.61 -9.11 4.35
C ARG A 101 -9.07 -10.55 4.21
N ILE A 102 -8.16 -11.52 4.25
CA ILE A 102 -8.51 -12.95 4.25
C ILE A 102 -9.32 -13.28 5.50
N ALA A 103 -8.96 -12.74 6.66
CA ALA A 103 -9.68 -12.93 7.92
C ALA A 103 -11.12 -12.37 7.90
N GLU A 104 -11.44 -11.43 6.99
CA GLU A 104 -12.82 -10.95 6.74
C GLU A 104 -13.70 -11.99 6.00
N GLY A 105 -13.14 -13.17 5.65
CA GLY A 105 -13.85 -14.25 4.96
C GLY A 105 -13.92 -14.09 3.44
N LYS A 106 -13.16 -13.16 2.87
CA LYS A 106 -13.12 -12.86 1.44
C LYS A 106 -11.97 -13.61 0.75
N PHE A 107 -12.03 -14.94 0.79
CA PHE A 107 -10.93 -15.82 0.39
C PHE A 107 -10.49 -15.68 -1.07
N SER A 108 -11.42 -15.52 -2.03
CA SER A 108 -11.07 -15.41 -3.46
C SER A 108 -10.18 -14.19 -3.75
N ALA A 109 -10.64 -12.99 -3.41
CA ALA A 109 -9.87 -11.77 -3.57
C ALA A 109 -8.67 -11.69 -2.61
N GLY A 110 -8.81 -12.20 -1.38
CA GLY A 110 -7.69 -12.28 -0.43
C GLY A 110 -6.54 -13.14 -0.95
N TYR A 111 -6.85 -14.30 -1.57
CA TYR A 111 -5.86 -15.15 -2.22
C TYR A 111 -5.28 -14.52 -3.50
N ALA A 112 -6.02 -13.64 -4.18
CA ALA A 112 -5.45 -12.87 -5.30
C ALA A 112 -4.29 -11.99 -4.82
N GLY A 113 -4.50 -11.27 -3.72
CA GLY A 113 -3.45 -10.49 -3.07
C GLY A 113 -2.30 -11.37 -2.55
N LEU A 114 -2.63 -12.49 -1.88
CA LEU A 114 -1.62 -13.38 -1.28
C LEU A 114 -0.72 -14.01 -2.35
N ALA A 115 -1.29 -14.35 -3.52
CA ALA A 115 -0.52 -14.85 -4.66
C ALA A 115 0.56 -13.83 -5.10
N LEU A 116 0.24 -12.53 -5.11
CA LEU A 116 1.22 -11.49 -5.45
C LEU A 116 2.28 -11.29 -4.36
N ILE A 117 1.91 -11.39 -3.08
CA ILE A 117 2.89 -11.38 -1.98
C ILE A 117 3.86 -12.55 -2.13
N ARG A 118 3.33 -13.74 -2.42
CA ARG A 118 4.16 -14.92 -2.63
C ARG A 118 5.05 -14.77 -3.86
N ALA A 119 4.52 -14.26 -4.97
CA ALA A 119 5.31 -13.98 -6.17
C ALA A 119 6.43 -12.99 -5.88
N ALA A 120 6.18 -11.94 -5.08
CA ALA A 120 7.20 -11.00 -4.68
C ALA A 120 8.35 -11.67 -3.89
N ILE A 121 8.02 -12.57 -2.97
CA ILE A 121 9.01 -13.33 -2.19
C ILE A 121 9.84 -14.24 -3.10
N GLU A 122 9.19 -14.96 -4.02
CA GLU A 122 9.84 -15.81 -5.02
C GLU A 122 10.78 -15.00 -5.92
N ILE A 123 10.36 -13.81 -6.37
CA ILE A 123 11.15 -12.89 -7.20
C ILE A 123 12.35 -12.33 -6.43
N ILE A 124 12.16 -11.88 -5.19
CA ILE A 124 13.22 -11.32 -4.34
C ILE A 124 14.32 -12.35 -4.04
N ASN A 125 13.92 -13.60 -3.83
CA ASN A 125 14.82 -14.70 -3.47
C ASN A 125 15.32 -15.48 -4.70
N GLU A 126 14.76 -15.21 -5.88
CA GLU A 126 14.97 -15.98 -7.11
C GLU A 126 14.67 -17.49 -6.95
N ASP A 127 13.78 -17.81 -6.01
CA ASP A 127 13.38 -19.18 -5.67
C ASP A 127 11.94 -19.41 -6.07
N TYR A 128 11.74 -20.09 -7.20
CA TYR A 128 10.43 -20.41 -7.79
C TYR A 128 10.01 -21.86 -7.52
N ASN A 129 10.73 -22.58 -6.66
CA ASN A 129 10.47 -24.00 -6.45
C ASN A 129 9.13 -24.16 -5.73
N SER A 130 8.18 -24.80 -6.40
CA SER A 130 6.90 -25.12 -5.81
C SER A 130 7.05 -26.31 -4.85
N LYS A 131 7.12 -26.02 -3.55
CA LYS A 131 7.18 -27.03 -2.50
C LYS A 131 5.79 -27.63 -2.25
N ASP A 132 5.80 -28.71 -1.47
CA ASP A 132 4.64 -29.50 -1.04
C ASP A 132 3.35 -28.66 -0.88
N GLN A 133 2.32 -29.00 -1.65
CA GLN A 133 1.02 -28.33 -1.66
C GLN A 133 0.17 -28.66 -0.42
N THR A 134 0.66 -29.48 0.51
CA THR A 134 -0.06 -29.82 1.75
C THR A 134 0.11 -28.77 2.86
N ASP A 135 1.14 -27.94 2.81
CA ASP A 135 1.38 -26.87 3.78
C ASP A 135 1.07 -25.48 3.15
N PRO A 136 0.05 -24.76 3.64
CA PRO A 136 -0.29 -23.42 3.17
C PRO A 136 0.87 -22.42 3.16
N ASP A 137 1.83 -22.55 4.07
CA ASP A 137 3.02 -21.69 4.12
C ASP A 137 4.04 -22.01 3.01
N GLN A 138 3.93 -23.18 2.39
CA GLN A 138 4.77 -23.65 1.30
C GLN A 138 4.14 -23.45 -0.08
N TRP A 139 2.87 -23.09 -0.17
CA TRP A 139 2.18 -22.88 -1.45
C TRP A 139 2.90 -21.86 -2.34
N SER A 140 3.03 -22.18 -3.63
CA SER A 140 3.60 -21.26 -4.63
C SER A 140 2.61 -20.18 -5.02
N SER A 141 3.11 -19.07 -5.56
CA SER A 141 2.27 -17.97 -6.04
C SER A 141 1.24 -18.41 -7.08
N LEU A 142 1.65 -19.24 -8.04
CA LEU A 142 0.79 -19.80 -9.08
C LEU A 142 -0.29 -20.73 -8.50
N TYR A 143 0.06 -21.55 -7.50
CA TYR A 143 -0.92 -22.41 -6.86
C TYR A 143 -1.97 -21.57 -6.10
N ILE A 144 -1.55 -20.60 -5.29
CA ILE A 144 -2.47 -19.67 -4.60
C ILE A 144 -3.35 -18.91 -5.61
N GLY A 145 -2.76 -18.48 -6.73
CA GLY A 145 -3.50 -17.83 -7.82
C GLY A 145 -4.58 -18.73 -8.42
N SER A 146 -4.28 -20.02 -8.61
CA SER A 146 -5.29 -20.99 -9.07
C SER A 146 -6.44 -21.13 -8.06
N LEU A 147 -6.15 -21.16 -6.74
CA LEU A 147 -7.18 -21.23 -5.71
C LEU A 147 -8.04 -19.96 -5.69
N SER A 148 -7.41 -18.79 -5.81
CA SER A 148 -8.09 -17.49 -5.91
C SER A 148 -9.10 -17.46 -7.06
N TYR A 149 -8.68 -17.87 -8.26
CA TYR A 149 -9.52 -17.92 -9.46
C TYR A 149 -10.69 -18.91 -9.32
N ASN A 150 -10.50 -19.96 -8.52
CA ASN A 150 -11.51 -20.93 -8.13
C ASN A 150 -12.33 -20.48 -6.90
N LEU A 151 -12.62 -19.18 -6.79
CA LEU A 151 -13.44 -18.60 -5.72
C LEU A 151 -12.86 -18.77 -4.30
N GLY A 152 -11.53 -18.93 -4.20
CA GLY A 152 -10.86 -19.15 -2.91
C GLY A 152 -11.08 -20.55 -2.35
N ALA A 153 -11.21 -21.56 -3.21
CA ALA A 153 -11.38 -22.94 -2.79
C ALA A 153 -10.17 -23.41 -1.98
N GLU A 154 -10.37 -23.77 -0.71
CA GLU A 154 -9.34 -24.39 0.15
C GLU A 154 -9.34 -25.93 0.06
N ASP A 155 -10.34 -26.49 -0.64
CA ASP A 155 -10.55 -27.92 -0.80
C ASP A 155 -10.56 -28.25 -2.30
N LEU A 156 -9.70 -29.19 -2.72
CA LEU A 156 -9.59 -29.66 -4.10
C LEU A 156 -10.92 -30.18 -4.65
N SER A 157 -11.82 -30.68 -3.79
CA SER A 157 -13.15 -31.14 -4.20
C SER A 157 -14.11 -30.00 -4.58
N LYS A 158 -13.78 -28.76 -4.22
CA LYS A 158 -14.56 -27.54 -4.52
C LYS A 158 -14.03 -26.77 -5.72
N ILE A 159 -12.96 -27.24 -6.36
CA ILE A 159 -12.38 -26.62 -7.55
C ILE A 159 -13.36 -26.75 -8.72
N ASN A 160 -13.60 -25.65 -9.43
CA ASN A 160 -14.34 -25.69 -10.67
C ASN A 160 -13.36 -26.01 -11.80
N ARG A 161 -13.49 -27.22 -12.36
CA ARG A 161 -12.60 -27.72 -13.43
C ARG A 161 -12.42 -26.72 -14.58
N GLU A 162 -13.48 -26.11 -15.08
CA GLU A 162 -13.39 -25.21 -16.24
C GLU A 162 -12.69 -23.88 -15.89
N LYS A 163 -12.95 -23.32 -14.71
CA LYS A 163 -12.21 -22.14 -14.23
C LYS A 163 -10.73 -22.44 -13.98
N ASN A 164 -10.43 -23.59 -13.36
CA ASN A 164 -9.05 -23.98 -13.12
C ASN A 164 -8.29 -24.19 -14.44
N LYS A 165 -8.95 -24.81 -15.42
CA LYS A 165 -8.43 -24.94 -16.78
C LYS A 165 -8.11 -23.57 -17.39
N GLU A 166 -9.01 -22.61 -17.27
CA GLU A 166 -8.80 -21.24 -17.77
C GLU A 166 -7.56 -20.58 -17.15
N PHE A 167 -7.39 -20.69 -15.82
CA PHE A 167 -6.20 -20.19 -15.13
C PHE A 167 -4.90 -20.81 -15.68
N TRP A 168 -4.85 -22.14 -15.83
CA TRP A 168 -3.63 -22.80 -16.31
C TRP A 168 -3.37 -22.58 -17.80
N LEU A 169 -4.41 -22.44 -18.62
CA LEU A 169 -4.24 -22.01 -20.02
C LEU A 169 -3.67 -20.59 -20.10
N HIS A 170 -4.12 -19.68 -19.24
CA HIS A 170 -3.58 -18.32 -19.13
C HIS A 170 -2.10 -18.33 -18.71
N PHE A 171 -1.69 -19.23 -17.79
CA PHE A 171 -0.28 -19.46 -17.47
C PHE A 171 0.53 -19.91 -18.72
N LEU A 172 0.01 -20.83 -19.53
CA LEU A 172 0.69 -21.28 -20.75
C LEU A 172 0.80 -20.17 -21.81
N GLU A 173 -0.15 -19.24 -21.86
CA GLU A 173 -0.08 -18.04 -22.71
C GLU A 173 0.96 -17.04 -22.19
N ALA A 174 1.12 -16.92 -20.87
CA ALA A 174 2.09 -16.04 -20.24
C ALA A 174 3.56 -16.41 -20.59
N LEU A 175 3.84 -17.67 -20.93
CA LEU A 175 5.17 -18.14 -21.36
C LEU A 175 5.74 -17.34 -22.55
N ASP A 176 4.87 -16.89 -23.44
CA ASP A 176 5.23 -16.17 -24.67
C ASP A 176 5.37 -14.65 -24.44
N LYS A 177 5.17 -14.14 -23.21
CA LYS A 177 5.21 -12.71 -22.88
C LYS A 177 6.61 -12.25 -22.49
N ASP A 178 7.14 -11.22 -23.15
CA ASP A 178 8.47 -10.66 -22.85
C ASP A 178 8.45 -9.43 -21.94
N LYS A 179 7.26 -8.96 -21.59
CA LYS A 179 7.01 -7.89 -20.62
C LYS A 179 5.75 -8.20 -19.84
N ILE A 180 5.58 -7.55 -18.69
CA ILE A 180 4.32 -7.63 -17.95
C ILE A 180 3.25 -6.93 -18.81
N SER A 181 2.15 -7.63 -19.09
CA SER A 181 1.01 -7.10 -19.86
C SER A 181 0.12 -6.21 -18.99
N PHE A 182 0.74 -5.33 -18.21
CA PHE A 182 0.08 -4.44 -17.26
C PHE A 182 0.16 -3.02 -17.79
N SER A 183 -1.00 -2.40 -18.09
CA SER A 183 -1.08 -0.97 -18.31
C SER A 183 -1.60 -0.33 -17.04
N TYR A 184 -0.70 -0.06 -16.10
CA TYR A 184 -0.98 0.90 -15.06
C TYR A 184 -0.69 2.26 -15.66
N ASP A 185 -1.74 3.04 -15.87
CA ASP A 185 -1.55 4.48 -15.91
C ASP A 185 -0.89 4.81 -14.58
N ILE A 186 0.41 5.13 -14.63
CA ILE A 186 1.11 5.79 -13.54
C ILE A 186 0.09 6.79 -13.00
N PRO A 187 -0.28 6.73 -11.71
CA PRO A 187 -0.85 7.88 -11.09
C PRO A 187 0.24 8.91 -11.30
N LYS A 188 0.08 9.72 -12.36
CA LYS A 188 0.68 11.05 -12.40
C LYS A 188 0.51 11.52 -10.97
N GLU A 189 1.56 12.06 -10.35
CA GLU A 189 1.31 12.98 -9.26
C GLU A 189 0.14 13.83 -9.74
N LYS A 190 -1.06 13.54 -9.26
CA LYS A 190 -2.20 14.33 -9.58
C LYS A 190 -1.84 15.56 -8.77
N GLU A 191 -1.24 16.54 -9.44
CA GLU A 191 -1.60 17.91 -9.15
C GLU A 191 -3.11 17.87 -9.02
N LYS A 192 -3.50 17.94 -7.75
CA LYS A 192 -4.79 17.55 -7.22
C LYS A 192 -5.86 18.05 -8.16
N GLU A 193 -6.84 17.21 -8.48
CA GLU A 193 -8.16 17.77 -8.76
C GLU A 193 -8.44 18.73 -7.61
N LYS A 194 -8.43 20.04 -7.92
CA LYS A 194 -9.03 21.03 -7.06
C LYS A 194 -10.50 20.64 -7.03
N ASP A 195 -10.84 19.85 -6.03
CA ASP A 195 -12.22 19.54 -5.70
C ASP A 195 -12.88 20.90 -5.46
N ASN A 196 -13.66 21.36 -6.45
CA ASN A 196 -14.11 22.74 -6.61
C ASN A 196 -15.23 23.11 -5.61
N THR A 197 -15.23 22.51 -4.42
CA THR A 197 -16.20 22.76 -3.34
C THR A 197 -15.56 22.93 -1.97
N ILE A 198 -14.24 23.11 -1.86
CA ILE A 198 -13.60 23.30 -0.54
C ILE A 198 -13.79 24.74 -0.07
N THR A 199 -14.67 24.93 0.90
CA THR A 199 -14.79 26.17 1.67
C THR A 199 -13.40 26.54 2.24
N GLN A 200 -12.93 27.77 2.01
CA GLN A 200 -11.60 28.19 2.43
C GLN A 200 -11.46 28.11 3.96
N ARG A 201 -10.46 27.36 4.43
CA ARG A 201 -10.15 27.21 5.85
C ARG A 201 -9.52 28.47 6.42
N THR A 202 -9.95 28.87 7.59
CA THR A 202 -9.45 30.06 8.29
C THR A 202 -8.36 29.69 9.29
N GLN A 203 -8.39 28.48 9.87
CA GLN A 203 -7.41 28.02 10.88
C GLN A 203 -5.95 28.12 10.39
N GLU A 204 -5.69 27.81 9.11
CA GLU A 204 -4.33 27.85 8.51
C GLU A 204 -3.71 29.25 8.53
N LYS A 205 -4.53 30.30 8.52
CA LYS A 205 -4.05 31.69 8.60
C LYS A 205 -4.03 32.18 10.04
N LEU A 206 -5.02 31.76 10.83
CA LEU A 206 -5.25 32.28 12.18
C LEU A 206 -4.20 31.81 13.19
N TRP A 207 -3.58 30.63 13.02
CA TRP A 207 -2.62 30.11 14.00
C TRP A 207 -1.46 31.07 14.27
N LYS A 208 -0.99 31.83 13.27
CA LYS A 208 0.09 32.82 13.42
C LYS A 208 -0.29 34.00 14.31
N SER A 209 -1.59 34.33 14.34
CA SER A 209 -2.13 35.44 15.15
C SER A 209 -2.51 35.01 16.57
N LYS A 210 -2.44 33.72 16.88
CA LYS A 210 -2.73 33.17 18.21
C LYS A 210 -1.41 32.84 18.90
N GLU A 211 -1.03 33.70 19.85
CA GLU A 211 0.27 33.65 20.53
C GLU A 211 0.63 32.25 21.06
N GLU A 212 -0.29 31.60 21.77
CA GLU A 212 -0.06 30.26 22.33
C GLU A 212 0.25 29.20 21.25
N ILE A 213 -0.47 29.23 20.12
CA ILE A 213 -0.28 28.25 19.04
C ILE A 213 1.00 28.54 18.28
N ALA A 214 1.26 29.82 17.99
CA ALA A 214 2.51 30.26 17.38
C ALA A 214 3.73 29.89 18.25
N GLN A 215 3.65 30.07 19.58
CA GLN A 215 4.71 29.67 20.51
C GLN A 215 4.93 28.15 20.50
N ARG A 216 3.88 27.33 20.50
CA ARG A 216 4.01 25.86 20.44
C ARG A 216 4.65 25.38 19.14
N ILE A 217 4.23 25.94 18.01
CA ILE A 217 4.82 25.62 16.69
C ILE A 217 6.28 26.06 16.63
N ASN A 218 6.60 27.28 17.10
CA ASN A 218 7.96 27.77 17.15
C ASN A 218 8.85 26.93 18.06
N ASN A 219 8.33 26.47 19.21
CA ASN A 219 9.03 25.56 20.11
C ASN A 219 9.32 24.21 19.44
N LEU A 220 8.35 23.64 18.72
CA LEU A 220 8.56 22.42 17.95
C LEU A 220 9.65 22.61 16.89
N ILE A 221 9.59 23.71 16.13
CA ILE A 221 10.60 24.04 15.11
C ILE A 221 11.98 24.21 15.75
N SER A 222 12.10 24.94 16.87
CA SER A 222 13.40 25.17 17.51
C SER A 222 14.01 23.88 18.04
N LYS A 223 13.19 22.95 18.55
CA LYS A 223 13.68 21.65 19.02
C LYS A 223 14.13 20.77 17.86
N TYR A 224 13.39 20.73 16.75
CA TYR A 224 13.90 20.03 15.56
C TYR A 224 15.19 20.65 15.06
N TYR A 225 15.28 21.98 15.02
CA TYR A 225 16.49 22.65 14.61
C TYR A 225 17.68 22.31 15.52
N SER A 226 17.51 22.28 16.85
CA SER A 226 18.62 21.93 17.76
C SER A 226 19.10 20.48 17.62
N GLU A 227 18.19 19.54 17.38
CA GLU A 227 18.53 18.11 17.28
C GLU A 227 18.96 17.66 15.87
N LEU A 228 18.52 18.37 14.83
CA LEU A 228 18.70 17.96 13.43
C LEU A 228 19.57 18.93 12.62
N ALA A 229 19.76 20.19 13.02
CA ALA A 229 20.52 21.15 12.22
C ALA A 229 22.03 21.18 12.54
N ASN A 230 22.52 20.39 13.51
CA ASN A 230 23.95 20.33 13.85
C ASN A 230 24.78 19.42 12.92
N ASP A 231 24.16 18.72 11.98
CA ASP A 231 24.85 17.72 11.14
C ASP A 231 25.39 18.26 9.82
N ASP A 232 24.87 19.39 9.31
CA ASP A 232 25.42 20.06 8.11
C ASP A 232 24.82 21.47 7.97
N GLU A 233 25.66 22.48 7.74
CA GLU A 233 25.21 23.89 7.60
C GLU A 233 24.39 24.15 6.33
N ASN A 234 24.23 23.14 5.45
CA ASN A 234 23.60 23.23 4.12
C ASN A 234 22.35 22.35 3.93
N ASN A 235 21.71 21.91 5.02
CA ASN A 235 20.60 20.96 4.94
C ASN A 235 19.20 21.62 5.01
N ASN A 236 18.44 21.51 3.92
CA ASN A 236 17.00 21.81 3.92
C ASN A 236 16.26 20.71 4.68
N LEU A 237 15.81 21.00 5.90
CA LEU A 237 15.05 20.07 6.72
C LEU A 237 13.57 20.15 6.37
N HIS A 238 12.97 19.00 6.06
CA HIS A 238 11.53 18.86 5.88
C HIS A 238 10.97 17.79 6.82
N ILE A 239 9.99 18.14 7.64
CA ILE A 239 9.28 17.22 8.52
C ILE A 239 7.80 17.18 8.13
N GLU A 240 7.28 15.98 7.93
CA GLU A 240 5.85 15.73 7.77
C GLU A 240 5.33 15.05 9.02
N VAL A 241 4.23 15.57 9.55
CA VAL A 241 3.52 15.02 10.69
C VAL A 241 2.14 14.60 10.23
N TYR A 242 1.81 13.33 10.41
CA TYR A 242 0.50 12.76 10.12
C TYR A 242 -0.20 12.48 11.44
N VAL A 243 -1.45 12.90 11.56
CA VAL A 243 -2.24 12.71 12.79
C VAL A 243 -3.61 12.15 12.44
N LEU A 244 -3.98 11.09 13.15
CA LEU A 244 -5.30 10.50 13.11
C LEU A 244 -5.62 9.93 14.49
N ASN A 245 -6.76 10.35 15.04
CA ASN A 245 -7.12 10.24 16.45
C ASN A 245 -5.94 10.74 17.32
N ASN A 246 -5.55 9.98 18.34
CA ASN A 246 -4.36 10.23 19.17
C ASN A 246 -3.07 9.62 18.58
N GLY A 247 -3.15 9.09 17.36
CA GLY A 247 -2.01 8.67 16.58
C GLY A 247 -1.22 9.85 16.05
N VAL A 248 0.10 9.80 16.17
CA VAL A 248 1.00 10.67 15.42
C VAL A 248 2.09 9.84 14.76
N SER A 249 2.38 10.14 13.50
CA SER A 249 3.49 9.56 12.74
C SER A 249 4.28 10.65 12.03
N PHE A 250 5.56 10.39 11.81
CA PHE A 250 6.52 11.39 11.34
C PHE A 250 7.33 10.86 10.16
N LEU A 251 7.51 11.69 9.15
CA LEU A 251 8.52 11.50 8.10
C LEU A 251 9.45 12.71 8.12
N GLY A 252 10.73 12.48 7.89
CA GLY A 252 11.75 13.53 7.90
C GLY A 252 12.64 13.39 6.70
N TYR A 253 13.09 14.52 6.15
CA TYR A 253 13.94 14.57 4.98
C TYR A 253 15.00 15.68 5.11
N TYR A 254 16.21 15.40 4.62
CA TYR A 254 17.24 16.39 4.34
C TYR A 254 17.45 16.48 2.84
N ASN A 255 17.32 17.66 2.23
CA ASN A 255 17.55 17.84 0.79
C ASN A 255 16.80 16.79 -0.08
N ASN A 256 15.59 16.42 0.35
CA ASN A 256 14.73 15.37 -0.21
C ASN A 256 15.18 13.92 0.02
N GLU A 257 16.28 13.67 0.72
CA GLU A 257 16.68 12.35 1.18
C GLU A 257 16.04 12.04 2.54
N LYS A 258 15.47 10.85 2.69
CA LYS A 258 14.73 10.46 3.89
C LYS A 258 15.67 10.27 5.07
N ILE A 259 15.34 10.88 6.21
CA ILE A 259 16.01 10.67 7.49
C ILE A 259 15.73 9.24 7.96
N ASP A 260 16.77 8.56 8.47
CA ASP A 260 16.62 7.25 9.08
C ASP A 260 15.50 7.23 10.13
N SER A 261 14.61 6.25 9.99
CA SER A 261 13.39 6.16 10.80
C SER A 261 13.68 5.94 12.28
N LYS A 262 14.75 5.22 12.65
CA LYS A 262 15.14 5.01 14.05
C LYS A 262 15.68 6.30 14.65
N ARG A 263 16.55 7.00 13.93
CA ARG A 263 17.05 8.32 14.32
C ARG A 263 15.90 9.30 14.57
N LEU A 264 14.97 9.41 13.62
CA LEU A 264 13.82 10.30 13.73
C LEU A 264 12.92 9.92 14.91
N PHE A 265 12.73 8.63 15.17
CA PHE A 265 11.98 8.14 16.33
C PHE A 265 12.58 8.60 17.66
N PHE A 266 13.90 8.47 17.85
CA PHE A 266 14.56 8.90 19.08
C PHE A 266 14.44 10.41 19.31
N ILE A 267 14.70 11.20 18.27
CA ILE A 267 14.58 12.66 18.32
C ILE A 267 13.16 13.08 18.68
N ASN A 268 12.15 12.50 18.01
CA ASN A 268 10.74 12.80 18.28
C ASN A 268 10.35 12.48 19.72
N ARG A 269 10.90 11.40 20.29
CA ARG A 269 10.68 11.01 21.69
C ARG A 269 11.35 12.01 22.64
N GLU A 270 12.58 12.42 22.38
CA GLU A 270 13.32 13.36 23.21
C GLU A 270 12.65 14.74 23.25
N ILE A 271 12.25 15.25 22.09
CA ILE A 271 11.64 16.58 21.99
C ILE A 271 10.16 16.59 22.41
N LYS A 272 9.57 15.41 22.69
CA LYS A 272 8.13 15.20 22.95
C LYS A 272 7.27 15.71 21.79
N ALA A 273 7.65 15.34 20.57
CA ALA A 273 7.04 15.83 19.33
C ALA A 273 5.56 15.44 19.24
N LYS A 274 5.23 14.21 19.66
CA LYS A 274 3.85 13.68 19.63
C LYS A 274 2.91 14.56 20.45
N GLU A 275 3.28 14.83 21.70
CA GLU A 275 2.49 15.63 22.63
C GLU A 275 2.31 17.05 22.10
N LEU A 276 3.40 17.68 21.65
CA LEU A 276 3.35 19.01 21.04
C LEU A 276 2.43 19.07 19.82
N CYS A 277 2.48 18.06 18.94
CA CYS A 277 1.65 18.02 17.75
C CYS A 277 0.16 17.85 18.10
N LEU A 278 -0.18 16.98 19.06
CA LEU A 278 -1.55 16.82 19.53
C LEU A 278 -2.08 18.10 20.21
N ASP A 279 -1.23 18.80 20.97
CA ASP A 279 -1.57 20.07 21.60
C ASP A 279 -1.80 21.18 20.57
N ILE A 280 -0.93 21.28 19.55
CA ILE A 280 -1.11 22.21 18.42
C ILE A 280 -2.43 21.88 17.70
N ARG A 281 -2.67 20.59 17.43
CA ARG A 281 -3.86 20.10 16.76
C ARG A 281 -5.14 20.52 17.48
N LYS A 282 -5.21 20.23 18.78
CA LYS A 282 -6.35 20.57 19.63
C LYS A 282 -6.55 22.09 19.75
N SER A 283 -5.49 22.86 19.92
CA SER A 283 -5.61 24.32 20.02
C SER A 283 -6.03 24.97 18.70
N MET A 284 -5.56 24.46 17.56
CA MET A 284 -6.02 24.94 16.25
C MET A 284 -7.49 24.62 16.00
N TYR A 285 -7.92 23.38 16.31
CA TYR A 285 -9.32 22.99 16.26
C TYR A 285 -10.22 23.94 17.06
N ASN A 286 -9.81 24.30 18.27
CA ASN A 286 -10.56 25.21 19.15
C ASN A 286 -10.71 26.64 18.60
N ILE A 287 -9.92 27.07 17.60
CA ILE A 287 -10.11 28.37 16.96
C ILE A 287 -11.43 28.39 16.18
N GLU A 288 -11.68 27.34 15.40
CA GLU A 288 -12.82 27.26 14.50
C GLU A 288 -13.29 25.80 14.36
N PRO A 289 -13.97 25.25 15.37
CA PRO A 289 -14.31 23.82 15.44
C PRO A 289 -15.09 23.30 14.22
N LYS A 290 -15.90 24.15 13.59
CA LYS A 290 -16.70 23.77 12.42
C LYS A 290 -15.87 23.30 11.22
N GLU A 291 -14.63 23.77 11.12
CA GLU A 291 -13.71 23.34 10.07
C GLU A 291 -13.16 21.92 10.35
N GLY A 292 -13.21 21.42 11.59
CA GLY A 292 -12.50 20.21 11.96
C GLY A 292 -11.01 20.45 12.16
N SER A 293 -10.28 19.35 12.31
CA SER A 293 -8.83 19.40 12.52
C SER A 293 -8.06 18.96 11.28
N TRP A 294 -6.82 19.45 11.17
CA TRP A 294 -5.86 19.01 10.17
C TRP A 294 -5.46 17.55 10.38
N PHE A 295 -5.11 16.88 9.28
CA PHE A 295 -4.62 15.50 9.24
C PHE A 295 -3.11 15.43 8.96
N ARG A 296 -2.55 16.46 8.33
CA ARG A 296 -1.10 16.59 8.12
C ARG A 296 -0.61 17.99 8.43
N MET A 297 0.55 18.09 9.06
CA MET A 297 1.36 19.30 9.16
C MET A 297 2.68 19.07 8.42
N SER A 298 3.12 20.06 7.66
CA SER A 298 4.43 20.07 6.99
C SER A 298 5.24 21.25 7.52
N LEU A 299 6.45 20.97 7.98
CA LEU A 299 7.42 21.91 8.51
C LEU A 299 8.64 21.89 7.60
N THR A 300 9.11 23.05 7.19
CA THR A 300 10.35 23.18 6.39
C THR A 300 11.22 24.27 6.97
N ILE A 301 12.52 23.98 7.07
CA ILE A 301 13.58 24.93 7.38
C ILE A 301 14.53 24.88 6.20
N ASP A 302 14.58 25.95 5.41
CA ASP A 302 15.49 26.02 4.28
C ASP A 302 16.90 26.49 4.69
N ASN A 303 17.82 26.49 3.73
CA ASN A 303 19.22 26.91 3.94
C ASN A 303 19.35 28.37 4.40
N ASP A 304 18.36 29.22 4.14
CA ASP A 304 18.31 30.61 4.64
C ASP A 304 17.66 30.70 6.04
N GLN A 305 17.48 29.55 6.70
CA GLN A 305 16.77 29.38 7.98
C GLN A 305 15.32 29.88 7.97
N LYS A 306 14.73 30.05 6.79
CA LYS A 306 13.34 30.46 6.67
C LYS A 306 12.45 29.28 6.99
N LYS A 307 11.53 29.53 7.92
CA LYS A 307 10.62 28.53 8.48
C LYS A 307 9.28 28.61 7.78
N THR A 308 8.84 27.50 7.20
CA THR A 308 7.53 27.37 6.58
C THR A 308 6.75 26.26 7.26
N VAL A 309 5.48 26.55 7.61
CA VAL A 309 4.55 25.55 8.16
C VAL A 309 3.27 25.59 7.33
N LYS A 310 2.79 24.40 6.92
CA LYS A 310 1.55 24.21 6.16
C LYS A 310 0.71 23.11 6.82
N PHE A 311 -0.61 23.25 6.72
CA PHE A 311 -1.55 22.27 7.26
C PHE A 311 -2.44 21.73 6.14
N SER A 312 -2.73 20.43 6.18
CA SER A 312 -3.63 19.79 5.23
C SER A 312 -4.78 19.12 5.98
N TYR A 313 -5.99 19.39 5.50
CA TYR A 313 -7.24 18.92 6.07
C TYR A 313 -8.07 18.12 5.05
N ASP A 314 -7.90 18.43 3.77
CA ASP A 314 -8.77 17.96 2.70
C ASP A 314 -8.13 16.90 1.82
N GLN A 315 -6.80 16.78 1.88
CA GLN A 315 -6.07 15.77 1.12
C GLN A 315 -6.05 14.45 1.88
N PHE A 316 -6.47 13.38 1.21
CA PHE A 316 -6.16 12.02 1.62
C PHE A 316 -4.69 11.72 1.27
N PHE A 317 -3.96 11.13 2.21
CA PHE A 317 -2.59 10.71 2.01
C PHE A 317 -2.52 9.19 2.10
N ASP A 318 -1.95 8.53 1.09
CA ASP A 318 -1.80 7.07 1.07
C ASP A 318 -1.00 6.55 2.26
N PHE A 319 -0.17 7.41 2.85
CA PHE A 319 0.53 7.14 4.10
C PHE A 319 -0.41 6.72 5.25
N PHE A 320 -1.66 7.19 5.27
CA PHE A 320 -2.61 6.73 6.29
C PHE A 320 -2.90 5.24 6.17
N ASN A 321 -2.97 4.69 4.95
CA ASN A 321 -3.21 3.26 4.73
C ASN A 321 -2.05 2.38 5.23
N LEU A 322 -0.86 2.96 5.48
CA LEU A 322 0.29 2.23 6.01
C LEU A 322 0.27 2.11 7.54
N TRP A 323 -0.56 2.92 8.21
CA TRP A 323 -0.42 3.17 9.64
C TRP A 323 -1.74 3.18 10.42
N ARG A 324 -2.89 3.25 9.75
CA ARG A 324 -4.20 3.43 10.39
C ARG A 324 -5.30 2.66 9.66
N ASP A 325 -6.27 2.21 10.45
CA ASP A 325 -7.46 1.54 9.95
C ASP A 325 -8.56 2.56 9.61
N LYS A 326 -9.53 2.16 8.79
CA LYS A 326 -10.66 3.03 8.43
C LYS A 326 -11.51 3.44 9.63
N SER A 327 -11.57 2.62 10.68
CA SER A 327 -12.24 2.95 11.96
C SER A 327 -11.59 4.13 12.68
N ASP A 328 -10.27 4.31 12.55
CA ASP A 328 -9.56 5.43 13.20
C ASP A 328 -10.02 6.79 12.67
N PHE A 329 -10.43 6.86 11.41
CA PHE A 329 -11.01 8.07 10.82
C PHE A 329 -12.38 8.40 11.39
N TYR A 330 -13.17 7.38 11.72
CA TYR A 330 -14.45 7.57 12.39
C TYR A 330 -14.24 8.09 13.82
N GLU A 331 -13.35 7.47 14.58
CA GLU A 331 -13.00 7.92 15.93
C GLU A 331 -12.41 9.35 15.92
N ASP A 332 -11.54 9.66 14.95
CA ASP A 332 -11.01 11.00 14.76
C ASP A 332 -12.11 12.01 14.45
N PHE A 333 -13.09 11.66 13.61
CA PHE A 333 -14.23 12.52 13.30
C PHE A 333 -15.14 12.74 14.52
N VAL A 334 -15.32 11.72 15.37
CA VAL A 334 -16.06 11.88 16.63
C VAL A 334 -15.33 12.82 17.59
N GLN A 335 -13.99 12.76 17.64
CA GLN A 335 -13.18 13.63 18.48
C GLN A 335 -13.07 15.06 17.94
N PHE A 336 -12.97 15.21 16.62
CA PHE A 336 -12.81 16.48 15.91
C PHE A 336 -13.89 16.63 14.82
N PRO A 337 -15.17 16.77 15.22
CA PRO A 337 -16.27 16.88 14.28
C PRO A 337 -16.12 18.14 13.44
N ARG A 338 -16.66 18.07 12.22
CA ARG A 338 -16.62 19.17 11.24
C ARG A 338 -17.92 19.21 10.45
N GLU A 339 -18.28 20.40 9.99
CA GLU A 339 -19.48 20.59 9.18
C GLU A 339 -19.32 19.96 7.79
N GLU A 340 -20.45 19.68 7.15
CA GLU A 340 -20.52 18.96 5.88
C GLU A 340 -19.73 19.64 4.74
N ASN A 341 -19.74 20.98 4.72
CA ASN A 341 -19.02 21.83 3.76
C ASN A 341 -17.49 21.89 4.01
N PHE A 342 -17.02 21.40 5.15
CA PHE A 342 -15.60 21.22 5.49
C PHE A 342 -15.19 19.75 5.58
N THR A 343 -16.10 18.84 5.23
CA THR A 343 -15.82 17.40 5.18
C THR A 343 -15.44 17.01 3.76
N PRO A 344 -14.19 16.58 3.49
CA PRO A 344 -13.79 16.18 2.14
C PRO A 344 -14.50 14.88 1.73
N ASN A 345 -14.72 14.69 0.42
CA ASN A 345 -15.50 13.57 -0.12
C ASN A 345 -14.96 12.20 0.31
N TRP A 346 -13.64 12.02 0.33
CA TRP A 346 -13.03 10.78 0.80
C TRP A 346 -13.37 10.46 2.27
N LEU A 347 -13.50 11.48 3.12
CA LEU A 347 -13.85 11.30 4.53
C LEU A 347 -15.33 10.98 4.65
N LYS A 348 -16.20 11.65 3.88
CA LYS A 348 -17.64 11.31 3.81
C LYS A 348 -17.82 9.83 3.43
N ASP A 349 -17.10 9.38 2.41
CA ASP A 349 -17.11 7.98 1.97
C ASP A 349 -16.70 7.04 3.11
N ILE A 350 -15.61 7.32 3.83
CA ILE A 350 -15.17 6.49 4.96
C ILE A 350 -16.23 6.45 6.07
N LEU A 351 -16.79 7.60 6.44
CA LEU A 351 -17.76 7.71 7.54
C LEU A 351 -19.06 6.96 7.25
N VAL A 352 -19.55 6.98 6.01
CA VAL A 352 -20.76 6.24 5.61
C VAL A 352 -20.58 4.73 5.76
N HIS A 353 -19.41 4.19 5.40
CA HIS A 353 -19.16 2.75 5.37
C HIS A 353 -18.63 2.18 6.69
N ASN A 354 -18.15 3.03 7.60
CA ASN A 354 -17.52 2.61 8.85
C ASN A 354 -18.24 3.14 10.10
N LYS A 355 -19.49 3.62 9.96
CA LYS A 355 -20.32 3.97 11.10
C LYS A 355 -20.54 2.70 11.97
N PRO A 356 -20.23 2.73 13.28
CA PRO A 356 -20.51 1.62 14.18
C PRO A 356 -22.00 1.24 14.10
N LYS A 357 -22.30 -0.06 14.02
CA LYS A 357 -23.68 -0.58 13.97
C LYS A 357 -24.51 -0.34 15.25
N ASN A 358 -23.97 0.36 16.25
CA ASN A 358 -24.65 0.64 17.50
C ASN A 358 -25.10 2.10 17.53
N ASP A 359 -26.26 2.37 16.94
CA ASP A 359 -27.18 3.49 17.25
C ASP A 359 -28.55 3.21 16.62
N LEU A 360 -29.04 1.97 16.80
CA LEU A 360 -30.44 1.61 16.60
C LEU A 360 -30.97 1.04 17.93
N VAL A 361 -31.22 1.93 18.88
CA VAL A 361 -32.25 1.76 19.92
C VAL A 361 -32.97 3.09 20.10
#